data_AF-A0A1G1N7Y2-F1
#
_entry.id   AF-A0A1G1N7Y2-F1
#
_cell.length_a   1.000
_cell.length_b   1.000
_cell.length_c   1.000
_cell.angle_alpha   90.00
_cell.angle_beta   90.00
_cell.angle_gamma   90.00
#
_symmetry.space_group_name_H-M   'P 1'
#
loop_
_entity.id
_entity.type
_entity.pdbx_description
1 polymer ?
#
loop_
_entity_poly.entity_id
_entity_poly.type
_entity_poly.pdbx_seq_one_letter_code
_entity_poly.pdbx_strand_id
1 'polypeptide(L)'
;MVKPKIVQEWFGKGSQGISDAEFLFKHNRALETISFHIHQGAEKYLKGFLIAKGKELEMIHDLVKLLHSAIKIDFAFGQFKEIAEKVTSFYFESRYPVGYEAEYTKQEIAQCLAQVKKLIKLIKEKTK
;
A
#
# COMPACT_ATOMS: atom_id res chain seq x y z
N MET A 1 18.73 -4.81 -17.15
CA MET A 1 18.14 -3.46 -17.04
C MET A 1 16.66 -3.57 -16.74
N VAL A 2 16.22 -3.09 -15.58
CA VAL A 2 14.79 -2.94 -15.28
C VAL A 2 14.22 -1.95 -16.29
N LYS A 3 13.19 -2.36 -17.05
CA LYS A 3 12.58 -1.49 -18.07
C LYS A 3 11.79 -0.39 -17.35
N PRO A 4 12.11 0.91 -17.52
CA PRO A 4 11.39 2.00 -16.83
C PRO A 4 9.86 1.94 -16.97
N LYS A 5 9.38 1.35 -18.08
CA LYS A 5 7.96 1.11 -18.36
C LYS A 5 7.26 0.27 -17.28
N ILE A 6 7.87 -0.83 -16.80
CA ILE A 6 7.20 -1.71 -15.82
C ILE A 6 7.01 -1.00 -14.47
N VAL A 7 7.97 -0.18 -14.05
CA VAL A 7 7.88 0.62 -12.82
C VAL A 7 6.71 1.60 -12.92
N GLN A 8 6.60 2.30 -14.06
CA GLN A 8 5.50 3.25 -14.29
C GLN A 8 4.14 2.57 -14.36
N GLU A 9 4.02 1.37 -14.92
CA GLU A 9 2.78 0.59 -14.91
C GLU A 9 2.34 0.24 -13.48
N TRP A 10 3.27 -0.19 -12.63
CA TRP A 10 3.00 -0.45 -11.20
C TRP A 10 2.58 0.81 -10.46
N PHE A 11 3.29 1.92 -10.66
CA PHE A 11 2.94 3.20 -10.05
C PHE A 11 1.60 3.75 -10.56
N GLY A 12 1.27 3.56 -11.83
CA GLY A 12 -0.02 3.93 -12.41
C GLY A 12 -1.17 3.15 -11.76
N LYS A 13 -1.05 1.83 -11.65
CA LYS A 13 -2.05 0.99 -10.97
C LYS A 13 -2.17 1.33 -9.48
N GLY A 14 -1.05 1.61 -8.81
CA GLY A 14 -1.04 2.05 -7.42
C GLY A 14 -1.73 3.40 -7.23
N SER A 15 -1.47 4.35 -8.12
CA SER A 15 -2.11 5.67 -8.12
C SER A 15 -3.61 5.57 -8.31
N GLN A 16 -4.08 4.73 -9.24
CA GLN A 16 -5.51 4.50 -9.45
C GLN A 16 -6.17 3.96 -8.17
N GLY A 17 -5.57 2.95 -7.53
CA GLY A 17 -6.10 2.37 -6.31
C GLY A 17 -6.24 3.38 -5.17
N ILE A 18 -5.27 4.29 -4.99
CA ILE A 18 -5.36 5.34 -3.98
C ILE A 18 -6.42 6.39 -4.34
N SER A 19 -6.54 6.76 -5.62
CA SER A 19 -7.60 7.67 -6.08
C SER A 19 -8.99 7.07 -5.83
N ASP A 20 -9.16 5.77 -6.07
CA ASP A 20 -10.41 5.06 -5.79
C ASP A 20 -10.72 5.06 -4.28
N ALA A 21 -9.72 4.78 -3.43
CA ALA A 21 -9.87 4.85 -1.98
C ALA A 21 -10.30 6.26 -1.51
N GLU A 22 -9.69 7.31 -2.04
CA GLU A 22 -10.05 8.70 -1.73
C GLU A 22 -11.49 9.03 -2.16
N PHE A 23 -11.88 8.62 -3.37
CA PHE A 23 -13.22 8.81 -3.87
C PHE A 23 -14.26 8.09 -2.99
N LEU A 24 -14.03 6.82 -2.67
CA LEU A 24 -14.93 6.02 -1.84
C LEU A 24 -15.04 6.59 -0.42
N PHE A 25 -13.93 7.02 0.17
CA PHE A 25 -13.90 7.65 1.50
C PHE A 25 -14.69 8.95 1.54
N LYS A 26 -14.52 9.80 0.52
CA LYS A 26 -15.26 11.07 0.38
C LYS A 26 -16.77 10.87 0.31
N HIS A 27 -17.22 9.79 -0.33
CA HIS A 27 -18.63 9.47 -0.52
C HIS A 27 -19.20 8.52 0.55
N ASN A 28 -18.53 8.38 1.71
CA ASN A 28 -18.97 7.55 2.83
C ASN A 28 -19.34 6.11 2.41
N ARG A 29 -18.55 5.53 1.49
CA ARG A 29 -18.73 4.14 1.07
C ARG A 29 -18.15 3.17 2.11
N ALA A 30 -18.38 1.87 1.89
CA ALA A 30 -17.97 0.81 2.81
C ALA A 30 -16.47 0.91 3.16
N LEU A 31 -16.18 0.95 4.46
CA LEU A 31 -14.81 1.09 4.97
C LEU A 31 -13.93 -0.08 4.54
N GLU A 32 -14.49 -1.29 4.51
CA GLU A 32 -13.85 -2.49 3.98
C GLU A 32 -13.32 -2.29 2.55
N THR A 33 -14.16 -1.80 1.64
CA THR A 33 -13.76 -1.53 0.25
C THR A 33 -12.68 -0.46 0.18
N ILE A 34 -12.79 0.59 1.00
CA ILE A 34 -11.77 1.65 1.07
C ILE A 34 -10.43 1.07 1.54
N SER A 35 -10.42 0.28 2.60
CA SER A 35 -9.23 -0.39 3.14
C SER A 35 -8.56 -1.30 2.12
N PHE A 36 -9.35 -2.06 1.36
CA PHE A 36 -8.87 -2.90 0.27
C PHE A 36 -8.11 -2.07 -0.78
N HIS A 37 -8.66 -0.94 -1.21
CA HIS A 37 -8.01 -0.05 -2.17
C HIS A 37 -6.74 0.62 -1.60
N ILE A 38 -6.74 0.98 -0.31
CA ILE A 38 -5.54 1.50 0.39
C ILE A 38 -4.42 0.44 0.35
N HIS A 39 -4.74 -0.81 0.72
CA HIS A 39 -3.79 -1.92 0.68
C HIS A 39 -3.23 -2.14 -0.71
N GLN A 40 -4.10 -2.29 -1.72
CA GLN A 40 -3.70 -2.52 -3.10
C GLN A 40 -2.85 -1.36 -3.65
N GLY A 41 -3.18 -0.12 -3.30
CA GLY A 41 -2.41 1.05 -3.66
C GLY A 41 -1.00 1.01 -3.08
N ALA A 42 -0.87 0.77 -1.77
CA ALA A 42 0.42 0.65 -1.08
C ALA A 42 1.26 -0.50 -1.64
N GLU A 43 0.66 -1.66 -1.87
CA GLU A 43 1.32 -2.87 -2.41
C GLU A 43 1.97 -2.57 -3.77
N LYS A 44 1.20 -1.98 -4.68
CA LYS A 44 1.66 -1.67 -6.05
C LYS A 44 2.80 -0.66 -6.06
N TYR A 45 2.74 0.35 -5.19
CA TYR A 45 3.82 1.31 -5.03
C TYR A 45 5.10 0.68 -4.45
N LEU A 46 4.98 -0.16 -3.41
CA LEU A 46 6.13 -0.88 -2.86
C LEU A 46 6.76 -1.82 -3.89
N LYS A 47 5.95 -2.59 -4.62
CA LYS A 47 6.44 -3.44 -5.73
C LYS A 47 7.15 -2.63 -6.80
N GLY A 48 6.56 -1.50 -7.22
CA GLY A 48 7.20 -0.59 -8.18
C GLY A 48 8.54 -0.05 -7.68
N PHE A 49 8.64 0.31 -6.39
CA PHE A 49 9.89 0.74 -5.77
C PHE A 49 10.95 -0.36 -5.79
N LEU A 50 10.60 -1.57 -5.35
CA LEU A 50 11.52 -2.71 -5.31
C LEU A 50 12.04 -3.05 -6.72
N ILE A 51 11.14 -3.08 -7.70
CA ILE A 51 11.50 -3.26 -9.11
C ILE A 51 12.45 -2.15 -9.57
N ALA A 52 12.15 -0.89 -9.26
CA ALA A 52 13.02 0.24 -9.62
C ALA A 52 14.43 0.14 -9.01
N LYS A 53 14.58 -0.59 -7.89
CA LYS A 53 15.86 -0.86 -7.23
C LYS A 53 16.50 -2.19 -7.65
N GLY A 54 16.03 -2.79 -8.74
CA GLY A 54 16.64 -3.99 -9.33
C GLY A 54 16.22 -5.30 -8.66
N LYS A 55 15.21 -5.29 -7.79
CA LYS A 55 14.65 -6.52 -7.23
C LYS A 55 13.68 -7.18 -8.23
N GLU A 56 13.60 -8.50 -8.16
CA GLU A 56 12.58 -9.25 -8.88
C GLU A 56 11.20 -9.01 -8.27
N LEU A 57 10.15 -9.19 -9.07
CA LEU A 57 8.78 -9.04 -8.61
C LEU A 57 8.39 -10.20 -7.70
N GLU A 58 8.12 -9.92 -6.44
CA GLU A 58 7.52 -10.88 -5.51
C GLU A 58 5.99 -10.84 -5.62
N MET A 59 5.36 -11.96 -5.97
CA MET A 59 3.89 -12.09 -6.05
C MET A 59 3.26 -12.35 -4.67
N ILE A 60 3.47 -11.42 -3.75
CA ILE A 60 2.92 -11.45 -2.39
C ILE A 60 2.03 -10.24 -2.13
N HIS A 61 1.13 -10.35 -1.16
CA HIS A 61 0.22 -9.28 -0.72
C HIS A 61 0.57 -8.74 0.67
N ASP A 62 1.64 -9.25 1.26
CA ASP A 62 2.10 -8.89 2.60
C ASP A 62 2.93 -7.61 2.53
N LEU A 63 2.36 -6.49 3.00
CA LEU A 63 3.05 -5.20 2.98
C LEU A 63 4.21 -5.18 3.96
N VAL A 64 4.17 -5.96 5.03
CA VAL A 64 5.27 -6.06 6.02
C VAL A 64 6.50 -6.64 5.34
N LYS A 65 6.35 -7.73 4.58
CA LYS A 65 7.45 -8.33 3.81
C LYS A 65 7.99 -7.38 2.74
N LEU A 66 7.12 -6.75 1.96
CA LEU A 66 7.52 -5.79 0.92
C LEU A 66 8.24 -4.58 1.54
N LEU A 67 7.73 -4.04 2.65
CA LEU A 67 8.36 -2.94 3.37
C LEU A 67 9.71 -3.36 3.96
N HIS A 68 9.84 -4.58 4.49
CA HIS A 68 11.13 -5.07 4.97
C HIS A 68 12.18 -5.12 3.86
N SER A 69 11.79 -5.56 2.66
CA SER A 69 12.66 -5.50 1.47
C SER A 69 13.03 -4.05 1.11
N ALA A 70 12.12 -3.09 1.26
CA ALA A 70 12.40 -1.67 1.03
C ALA A 70 13.34 -1.08 2.09
N ILE A 71 13.19 -1.46 3.37
CA ILE A 71 14.05 -1.03 4.48
C ILE A 71 15.49 -1.50 4.28
N LYS A 72 15.69 -2.72 3.75
CA LYS A 72 17.03 -3.23 3.41
C LYS A 72 17.74 -2.40 2.34
N ILE A 73 16.99 -1.63 1.55
CA ILE A 73 17.53 -0.73 0.52
C ILE A 73 17.72 0.68 1.09
N ASP A 74 16.75 1.18 1.87
CA ASP A 74 16.82 2.49 2.50
C ASP A 74 16.09 2.49 3.86
N PHE A 75 16.82 2.77 4.94
CA PHE A 75 16.29 2.75 6.31
C PHE A 75 15.17 3.77 6.57
N ALA A 76 15.03 4.81 5.73
CA ALA A 76 13.97 5.80 5.87
C ALA A 76 12.56 5.18 5.78
N PHE A 77 12.42 4.01 5.15
CA PHE A 77 11.16 3.27 5.09
C PHE A 77 10.74 2.67 6.45
N GLY A 78 11.65 2.58 7.43
CA GLY A 78 11.39 2.00 8.74
C GLY A 78 10.27 2.69 9.52
N GLN A 79 10.01 3.97 9.23
CA GLN A 79 8.92 4.74 9.83
C GLN A 79 7.51 4.22 9.47
N PHE A 80 7.39 3.33 8.47
CA PHE A 80 6.10 2.81 7.99
C PHE A 80 5.77 1.39 8.47
N LYS A 81 6.52 0.83 9.41
CA LYS A 81 6.30 -0.55 9.90
C LYS A 81 4.90 -0.77 10.45
N GLU A 82 4.49 0.08 11.39
CA GLU A 82 3.18 0.00 12.04
C GLU A 82 2.03 0.11 11.03
N ILE A 83 2.14 1.02 10.05
CA ILE A 83 1.10 1.15 9.03
C ILE A 83 1.07 -0.04 8.06
N ALA A 84 2.22 -0.64 7.74
CA ALA A 84 2.24 -1.83 6.88
C ALA A 84 1.57 -3.02 7.55
N GLU A 85 1.77 -3.21 8.85
CA GLU A 85 1.09 -4.24 9.65
C GLU A 85 -0.42 -4.00 9.66
N LYS A 86 -0.85 -2.78 10.02
CA LYS A 86 -2.27 -2.42 10.09
C LYS A 86 -2.99 -2.55 8.75
N VAL A 87 -2.40 -2.07 7.66
CA VAL A 87 -3.01 -2.17 6.33
C VAL A 87 -3.00 -3.62 5.81
N THR A 88 -2.02 -4.44 6.20
CA THR A 88 -2.00 -5.87 5.85
C THR A 88 -3.11 -6.64 6.56
N SER A 89 -3.43 -6.33 7.82
CA SER A 89 -4.53 -7.01 8.53
C SER A 89 -5.87 -6.77 7.82
N PHE A 90 -6.12 -5.52 7.39
CA PHE A 90 -7.35 -5.18 6.65
C PHE A 90 -7.57 -6.02 5.40
N TYR A 91 -6.51 -6.43 4.70
CA TYR A 91 -6.62 -7.22 3.47
C TYR A 91 -7.09 -8.66 3.70
N PHE A 92 -6.81 -9.22 4.88
CA PHE A 92 -7.33 -10.54 5.25
C PHE A 92 -8.79 -10.42 5.67
N GLU A 93 -9.06 -9.46 6.54
CA GLU A 93 -10.37 -9.24 7.12
C GLU A 93 -11.41 -8.81 6.07
N SER A 94 -11.03 -8.03 5.05
CA SER A 94 -11.89 -7.62 3.93
C SER A 94 -12.21 -8.74 2.92
N ARG A 95 -11.71 -9.96 3.14
CA ARG A 95 -11.84 -11.05 2.16
C ARG A 95 -12.44 -12.32 2.75
N TYR A 96 -12.45 -12.46 4.08
CA TYR A 96 -12.91 -13.67 4.74
C TYR A 96 -13.98 -13.33 5.79
N PRO A 97 -15.24 -13.78 5.59
CA PRO A 97 -16.34 -13.48 6.51
C PRO A 97 -16.28 -14.24 7.85
N VAL A 98 -15.26 -15.09 8.06
CA VAL A 98 -15.15 -15.97 9.24
C VAL A 98 -13.96 -15.53 10.09
N GLY A 99 -14.23 -15.16 11.34
CA GLY A 99 -13.21 -14.94 12.38
C GLY A 99 -12.69 -13.52 12.55
N TYR A 100 -13.15 -12.56 11.76
CA TYR A 100 -12.77 -11.16 11.86
C TYR A 100 -14.01 -10.26 11.78
N GLU A 101 -14.52 -9.82 12.92
CA GLU A 101 -15.39 -8.65 12.97
C GLU A 101 -14.50 -7.43 12.73
N ALA A 102 -14.42 -7.03 11.46
CA ALA A 102 -13.67 -5.88 11.00
C ALA A 102 -14.25 -4.57 11.59
N GLU A 103 -14.01 -4.30 12.87
CA GLU A 103 -14.40 -3.06 13.53
C GLU A 103 -13.39 -1.93 13.28
N TYR A 104 -13.18 -1.53 12.01
CA TYR A 104 -12.42 -0.31 11.74
C TYR A 104 -13.34 0.90 11.76
N THR A 105 -12.85 1.96 12.39
CA THR A 105 -13.51 3.26 12.36
C THR A 105 -13.13 4.05 11.11
N LYS A 106 -14.01 4.99 10.71
CA LYS A 106 -13.71 5.96 9.66
C LYS A 106 -12.42 6.76 9.95
N GLN A 107 -12.13 7.02 11.23
CA GLN A 107 -10.91 7.71 11.66
C GLN A 107 -9.66 6.89 11.37
N GLU A 108 -9.68 5.59 11.67
CA GLU A 108 -8.54 4.71 11.40
C GLU A 108 -8.27 4.57 9.90
N ILE A 109 -9.32 4.44 9.08
CA ILE A 109 -9.19 4.39 7.62
C ILE A 109 -8.60 5.71 7.10
N ALA A 110 -9.03 6.86 7.62
CA ALA A 110 -8.46 8.15 7.27
C ALA A 110 -6.96 8.24 7.62
N GLN A 111 -6.59 7.77 8.80
CA GLN A 111 -5.19 7.73 9.25
C GLN A 111 -4.35 6.82 8.34
N CYS A 112 -4.88 5.65 7.99
CA CYS A 112 -4.19 4.70 7.12
C CYS A 112 -3.97 5.29 5.73
N LEU A 113 -5.00 5.90 5.14
CA LEU A 113 -4.90 6.59 3.86
C LEU A 113 -3.85 7.71 3.90
N ALA A 114 -3.84 8.52 4.96
CA ALA A 114 -2.86 9.59 5.12
C ALA A 114 -1.42 9.07 5.24
N GLN A 115 -1.20 7.99 6.00
CA GLN A 115 0.14 7.38 6.17
C GLN A 115 0.62 6.70 4.89
N VAL A 116 -0.27 5.99 4.18
CA VAL A 116 0.07 5.41 2.87
C VAL A 116 0.42 6.49 1.84
N LYS A 117 -0.26 7.65 1.85
CA LYS A 117 0.14 8.78 1.00
C LYS A 117 1.55 9.31 1.33
N LYS A 118 1.95 9.31 2.61
CA LYS A 118 3.33 9.65 3.01
C LYS A 118 4.34 8.62 2.51
N LEU A 119 4.04 7.32 2.65
CA LEU A 119 4.85 6.24 2.08
C LEU A 119 5.05 6.43 0.57
N ILE A 120 3.97 6.70 -0.16
CA ILE A 120 4.01 6.92 -1.61
C ILE A 120 4.86 8.14 -1.97
N LYS A 121 4.76 9.22 -1.18
CA LYS A 121 5.61 10.40 -1.37
C LYS A 121 7.09 10.04 -1.25
N LEU A 122 7.47 9.30 -0.20
CA LEU A 122 8.84 8.82 -0.03
C LEU A 122 9.28 7.92 -1.19
N ILE A 123 8.43 6.99 -1.64
CA ILE A 123 8.72 6.13 -2.80
C ILE A 123 9.04 6.98 -4.03
N LYS A 124 8.19 7.96 -4.34
CA LYS A 124 8.40 8.87 -5.48
C LYS A 124 9.69 9.65 -5.35
N GLU A 125 10.05 10.11 -4.15
CA GLU A 125 11.32 10.81 -3.89
C GLU A 125 12.54 9.90 -4.10
N LYS A 126 12.45 8.64 -3.69
CA LYS A 126 13.54 7.65 -3.77
C LYS A 126 13.63 6.93 -5.12
N THR A 127 12.70 7.18 -6.04
CA THR A 127 12.66 6.62 -7.40
C THR A 127 12.81 7.70 -8.49
N LYS A 128 13.05 8.95 -8.11
CA LYS A 128 13.55 9.98 -9.02
C LYS A 128 14.98 9.73 -9.44
#